data_AF-A0A7W5UJS7-F1
#
_entry.id   AF-A0A7W5UJS7-F1
#
_cell.length_a   1.000
_cell.length_b   1.000
_cell.length_c   1.000
_cell.angle_alpha   90.00
_cell.angle_beta   90.00
_cell.angle_gamma   90.00
#
_symmetry.space_group_name_H-M   'P 1'
#
loop_
_entity.id
_entity.type
_entity.pdbx_description
1 polymer ?
#
loop_
_entity_poly.entity_id
_entity_poly.type
_entity_poly.pdbx_seq_one_letter_code
_entity_poly.pdbx_strand_id
1 'polypeptide(L)'
;MGGINIHCPPFVGRDKSGTPFEAVLAEISEGAGPEVESVVRGIDEALEIASDHILIAPADAAKLIDPLRVWIERKTNDPRPLFSECAEDLLEACRAAVSNGGAVALVW
;
A
#
# COMPACT_ATOMS: atom_id res chain seq x y z
N MET A 1 -0.55 -4.72 -20.68
CA MET A 1 -0.42 -3.97 -19.42
C MET A 1 -0.51 -4.99 -18.31
N GLY A 2 0.61 -5.35 -17.70
CA GLY A 2 0.65 -6.28 -16.55
C GLY A 2 0.68 -5.46 -15.28
N GLY A 3 -0.40 -5.47 -14.50
CA GLY A 3 -0.44 -4.91 -13.15
C GLY A 3 -0.20 -6.02 -12.13
N ILE A 4 0.38 -5.67 -10.99
CA ILE A 4 0.56 -6.61 -9.88
C ILE A 4 -0.65 -6.45 -8.97
N ASN A 5 -1.47 -7.48 -8.88
CA ASN A 5 -2.68 -7.48 -8.05
C ASN A 5 -2.31 -7.87 -6.62
N ILE A 6 -2.60 -6.99 -5.67
CA ILE A 6 -2.48 -7.30 -4.24
C ILE A 6 -3.86 -7.49 -3.66
N HIS A 7 -4.03 -8.59 -2.93
CA HIS A 7 -5.21 -8.86 -2.12
C HIS A 7 -4.81 -8.77 -0.65
N CYS A 8 -5.23 -7.71 0.05
CA CYS A 8 -5.09 -7.60 1.50
C CYS A 8 -6.45 -7.90 2.17
N PRO A 9 -6.77 -9.15 2.55
CA PRO A 9 -7.97 -9.43 3.34
C PRO A 9 -7.93 -8.72 4.71
N PRO A 10 -9.10 -8.33 5.29
CA PRO A 10 -10.45 -8.72 4.92
C PRO A 10 -11.20 -7.55 4.27
N PHE A 11 -11.03 -7.33 2.97
CA PHE A 11 -12.05 -6.60 2.21
C PHE A 11 -13.29 -7.48 2.08
N VAL A 12 -14.19 -7.39 3.06
CA VAL A 12 -15.49 -8.08 3.04
C VAL A 12 -16.58 -7.06 3.42
N GLY A 13 -16.87 -6.09 2.55
CA GLY A 13 -17.92 -5.09 2.81
C GLY A 13 -17.94 -3.90 1.86
N ARG A 14 -19.01 -3.09 1.93
CA ARG A 14 -19.14 -1.76 1.26
C ARG A 14 -18.38 -0.65 1.97
N ASP A 15 -17.86 -0.92 3.16
CA ASP A 15 -17.09 0.01 3.97
C ASP A 15 -15.61 -0.28 3.76
N LYS A 16 -14.89 0.70 3.22
CA LYS A 16 -13.46 0.61 2.91
C LYS A 16 -12.58 1.15 4.04
N SER A 17 -13.20 1.70 5.09
CA SER A 17 -12.50 2.34 6.20
C SER A 17 -12.01 1.32 7.23
N GLY A 18 -10.78 1.52 7.73
CA GLY A 18 -10.17 0.71 8.80
C GLY A 18 -9.48 -0.56 8.31
N THR A 19 -9.06 -0.61 7.05
CA THR A 19 -8.37 -1.79 6.50
C THR A 19 -6.92 -1.88 7.02
N PRO A 20 -6.33 -3.10 7.06
CA PRO A 20 -4.89 -3.25 7.33
C PRO A 20 -4.03 -2.39 6.40
N PHE A 21 -4.48 -2.21 5.16
CA PHE A 21 -3.81 -1.40 4.15
C PHE A 21 -3.80 0.09 4.50
N GLU A 22 -4.96 0.69 4.80
CA GLU A 22 -5.06 2.11 5.21
C GLU A 22 -4.25 2.38 6.48
N ALA A 23 -4.27 1.45 7.44
CA ALA A 23 -3.50 1.58 8.67
C ALA A 23 -1.99 1.51 8.42
N VAL A 24 -1.53 0.61 7.54
CA VAL A 24 -0.12 0.56 7.13
C VAL A 24 0.26 1.86 6.42
N LEU A 25 -0.56 2.36 5.48
CA LEU A 25 -0.30 3.61 4.77
C LEU A 25 -0.25 4.84 5.71
N ALA A 26 -1.17 4.91 6.66
CA ALA A 26 -1.17 5.97 7.67
C ALA A 26 0.08 5.89 8.56
N GLU A 27 0.43 4.70 9.04
CA GLU A 27 1.60 4.48 9.89
C GLU A 27 2.94 4.74 9.15
N ILE A 28 3.04 4.44 7.85
CA ILE A 28 4.25 4.80 7.07
C ILE A 28 4.30 6.28 6.73
N SER A 29 3.15 6.95 6.59
CA SER A 29 3.09 8.39 6.33
C SER A 29 3.58 9.19 7.54
N GLU A 30 3.39 8.68 8.75
CA GLU A 30 3.90 9.28 9.99
C GLU A 30 5.44 9.28 10.03
N GLY A 31 6.05 10.32 9.48
CA GLY A 31 7.49 10.58 9.54
C GLY A 31 8.28 10.23 8.28
N ALA A 32 7.63 9.87 7.17
CA ALA A 32 8.29 9.59 5.89
C ALA A 32 8.50 10.82 4.98
N GLY A 33 7.95 11.98 5.37
CA GLY A 33 8.15 13.26 4.67
C GLY A 33 7.06 13.59 3.63
N PRO A 34 7.09 14.81 3.08
CA PRO A 34 5.98 15.39 2.33
C PRO A 34 5.65 14.67 1.02
N GLU A 35 6.65 14.03 0.40
CA GLU A 35 6.43 13.27 -0.84
C GLU A 35 5.64 11.98 -0.60
N VAL A 36 5.91 11.29 0.51
CA VAL A 36 5.20 10.06 0.91
C VAL A 36 3.79 10.41 1.38
N GLU A 37 3.65 11.46 2.19
CA GLU A 37 2.35 12.00 2.60
C GLU A 37 1.46 12.33 1.39
N SER A 38 2.04 12.94 0.35
CA SER A 38 1.28 13.26 -0.86
C SER A 38 0.84 12.01 -1.64
N VAL A 39 1.65 10.95 -1.66
CA VAL A 39 1.27 9.68 -2.30
C VAL A 39 0.17 8.99 -1.51
N VAL A 40 0.33 8.89 -0.18
CA VAL A 40 -0.66 8.26 0.71
C VAL A 40 -2.00 8.98 0.60
N ARG A 41 -2.02 10.32 0.66
CA ARG A 41 -3.26 11.09 0.47
C ARG A 41 -3.90 10.82 -0.91
N GLY A 42 -3.09 10.72 -1.97
CA GLY A 42 -3.62 10.40 -3.30
C GLY A 42 -4.23 8.99 -3.38
N ILE A 43 -3.67 8.04 -2.62
CA ILE A 43 -4.23 6.70 -2.47
C ILE A 43 -5.54 6.73 -1.68
N ASP A 44 -5.59 7.47 -0.57
CA ASP A 44 -6.80 7.61 0.26
C ASP A 44 -7.96 8.24 -0.54
N GLU A 45 -7.69 9.33 -1.26
CA GLU A 45 -8.66 9.95 -2.16
C GLU A 45 -9.14 8.97 -3.25
N ALA A 46 -8.24 8.15 -3.80
CA ALA A 46 -8.59 7.14 -4.80
C ALA A 46 -9.42 6.01 -4.18
N LEU A 47 -9.15 5.60 -2.95
CA LEU A 47 -9.92 4.58 -2.22
C LEU A 47 -11.37 5.03 -2.00
N GLU A 48 -11.61 6.30 -1.68
CA GLU A 48 -12.97 6.83 -1.52
C GLU A 48 -13.79 6.71 -2.81
N ILE A 49 -13.17 6.94 -3.96
CA ILE A 49 -13.85 7.03 -5.27
C ILE A 49 -13.94 5.67 -5.98
N ALA A 50 -12.89 4.86 -5.91
CA ALA A 50 -12.74 3.66 -6.74
C ALA A 50 -13.72 2.55 -6.36
N SER A 51 -14.38 1.93 -7.33
CA SER A 51 -15.37 0.88 -7.05
C SER A 51 -14.74 -0.49 -6.75
N ASP A 52 -13.61 -0.80 -7.38
CA ASP A 52 -13.09 -2.16 -7.54
C ASP A 52 -11.56 -2.26 -7.43
N HIS A 53 -10.83 -1.25 -7.91
CA HIS A 53 -9.37 -1.24 -7.82
C HIS A 53 -8.79 0.17 -7.84
N ILE A 54 -7.58 0.33 -7.32
CA ILE A 54 -6.73 1.51 -7.53
C ILE A 54 -5.40 1.11 -8.15
N LEU A 55 -4.82 2.06 -8.88
CA LEU A 55 -3.53 1.88 -9.52
C LEU A 55 -2.52 2.84 -8.89
N ILE A 56 -1.42 2.29 -8.38
CA ILE A 56 -0.26 3.07 -7.94
C ILE A 56 0.75 3.07 -9.08
N ALA A 57 1.10 4.25 -9.57
CA ALA A 57 2.09 4.41 -10.63
C ALA A 57 3.49 3.97 -10.13
N PRO A 58 4.39 3.48 -11.02
CA PRO A 58 5.74 3.09 -10.63
C PRO A 58 6.53 4.18 -9.89
N ALA A 59 6.32 5.45 -10.27
CA ALA A 59 6.98 6.59 -9.64
C ALA A 59 6.53 6.82 -8.19
N ASP A 60 5.26 6.52 -7.88
CA ASP A 60 4.71 6.63 -6.54
C ASP A 60 5.02 5.37 -5.72
N ALA A 61 4.99 4.20 -6.35
CA ALA A 61 5.47 2.95 -5.76
C ALA A 61 6.93 3.06 -5.29
N ALA A 62 7.81 3.72 -6.07
CA ALA A 62 9.20 3.94 -5.68
C ALA A 62 9.34 4.69 -4.35
N LYS A 63 8.46 5.65 -4.07
CA LYS A 63 8.47 6.46 -2.84
C LYS A 63 8.01 5.66 -1.63
N LEU A 64 7.22 4.61 -1.84
CA LEU A 64 6.68 3.77 -0.77
C LEU A 64 7.63 2.66 -0.31
N ILE A 65 8.63 2.27 -1.12
CA ILE A 65 9.54 1.15 -0.84
C ILE A 65 10.30 1.33 0.49
N ASP A 66 10.97 2.47 0.66
CA ASP A 66 11.79 2.70 1.85
C ASP A 66 10.95 2.83 3.13
N PRO A 67 9.85 3.61 3.15
CA PRO A 67 8.93 3.66 4.29
C PRO A 67 8.35 2.29 4.66
N LEU A 68 7.93 1.50 3.68
CA LEU A 68 7.40 0.15 3.92
C LEU A 68 8.46 -0.78 4.51
N ARG A 69 9.68 -0.76 3.98
CA ARG A 69 10.79 -1.54 4.55
C ARG A 69 11.03 -1.16 6.01
N VAL A 70 11.11 0.14 6.32
CA VAL A 70 11.35 0.63 7.69
C VAL A 70 10.20 0.21 8.61
N TRP A 71 8.96 0.28 8.13
CA TRP A 71 7.79 -0.14 8.91
C TRP A 71 7.85 -1.64 9.22
N ILE A 72 8.08 -2.50 8.22
CA ILE A 72 8.19 -3.95 8.40
C ILE A 72 9.31 -4.30 9.40
N GLU A 73 10.50 -3.70 9.25
CA GLU A 73 11.64 -3.91 10.17
C GLU A 73 11.29 -3.52 11.62
N ARG A 74 10.61 -2.39 11.81
CA ARG A 74 10.16 -1.94 13.15
C ARG A 74 9.04 -2.82 13.73
N LYS A 75 8.29 -3.49 12.87
CA LYS A 75 7.09 -4.26 13.20
C LYS A 75 7.30 -5.77 13.10
N THR A 76 8.56 -6.23 13.15
CA THR A 76 8.95 -7.66 13.14
C THR A 76 8.23 -8.52 14.20
N ASN A 77 7.63 -7.91 15.24
CA ASN A 77 6.82 -8.59 16.27
C ASN A 77 5.40 -7.99 16.42
N ASP A 78 4.84 -7.37 15.37
CA ASP A 78 3.48 -6.81 15.45
C ASP A 78 2.47 -7.95 15.72
N PRO A 79 1.63 -7.85 16.76
CA PRO A 79 0.62 -8.86 17.06
C PRO A 79 -0.51 -8.93 16.01
N ARG A 80 -0.50 -8.06 14.98
CA ARG A 80 -1.46 -8.01 13.87
C ARG A 80 -0.88 -8.70 12.61
N PRO A 81 -0.98 -10.03 12.47
CA PRO A 81 -0.35 -10.77 11.37
C PRO A 81 -0.79 -10.31 9.97
N LEU A 82 -2.08 -9.95 9.82
CA LEU A 82 -2.63 -9.46 8.55
C LEU A 82 -2.01 -8.13 8.07
N PHE A 83 -1.49 -7.32 9.00
CA PHE A 83 -0.90 -6.02 8.66
C PHE A 83 0.53 -6.21 8.14
N SER A 84 1.28 -7.11 8.76
CA SER A 84 2.63 -7.46 8.30
C SER A 84 2.61 -8.13 6.94
N GLU A 85 1.71 -9.09 6.71
CA GLU A 85 1.54 -9.76 5.41
C GLU A 85 1.16 -8.75 4.31
N CYS A 86 0.21 -7.85 4.58
CA CYS A 86 -0.19 -6.82 3.61
C CYS A 86 0.96 -5.84 3.30
N ALA A 87 1.74 -5.44 4.29
CA ALA A 87 2.89 -4.55 4.10
C ALA A 87 4.00 -5.22 3.28
N GLU A 88 4.27 -6.50 3.51
CA GLU A 88 5.24 -7.29 2.76
C GLU A 88 4.82 -7.47 1.29
N ASP A 89 3.56 -7.83 1.05
CA ASP A 89 3.01 -7.95 -0.30
C ASP A 89 3.05 -6.60 -1.05
N LEU A 90 2.71 -5.51 -0.36
CA LEU A 90 2.82 -4.15 -0.91
C LEU A 90 4.25 -3.77 -1.25
N LEU A 91 5.20 -4.08 -0.37
CA LEU A 91 6.62 -3.83 -0.61
C LEU A 91 7.11 -4.57 -1.85
N GLU A 92 6.80 -5.86 -1.99
CA GLU A 92 7.19 -6.67 -3.14
C GLU A 92 6.54 -6.18 -4.43
N ALA A 93 5.25 -5.84 -4.39
CA ALA A 93 4.57 -5.25 -5.54
C ALA A 93 5.16 -3.91 -5.96
N CYS A 94 5.50 -3.02 -5.01
CA CYS A 94 6.16 -1.77 -5.30
C CYS A 94 7.54 -1.98 -5.95
N ARG A 95 8.34 -2.93 -5.44
CA ARG A 95 9.64 -3.29 -6.03
C ARG A 95 9.49 -3.80 -7.47
N ALA A 96 8.54 -4.70 -7.69
CA ALA A 96 8.30 -5.27 -9.01
C ALA A 96 7.69 -4.25 -9.99
N ALA A 97 6.87 -3.31 -9.51
CA ALA A 97 6.36 -2.19 -10.28
C ALA A 97 7.49 -1.26 -10.77
N VAL A 98 8.44 -0.92 -9.88
CA VAL A 98 9.62 -0.11 -10.24
C VAL A 98 10.53 -0.85 -11.21
N SER A 99 10.75 -2.14 -11.00
CA SER A 99 11.64 -2.96 -11.84
C SER A 99 11.07 -3.19 -13.25
N ASN A 100 9.77 -3.48 -13.35
CA ASN A 100 9.12 -3.86 -14.62
C ASN A 100 8.41 -2.68 -15.31
N GLY A 101 8.33 -1.51 -14.67
CA GLY A 101 7.59 -0.35 -15.15
C GLY A 101 6.06 -0.52 -15.14
N GLY A 102 5.54 -1.55 -14.48
CA GLY A 102 4.10 -1.82 -14.36
C GLY A 102 3.49 -1.13 -13.14
N ALA A 103 2.21 -0.75 -13.20
CA ALA A 103 1.51 -0.21 -12.04
C ALA A 103 1.21 -1.32 -11.01
N VAL A 104 1.15 -0.95 -9.74
CA VAL A 104 0.58 -1.81 -8.69
C VAL A 104 -0.92 -1.64 -8.73
N ALA A 105 -1.66 -2.74 -8.82
CA ALA A 105 -3.11 -2.76 -8.73
C ALA A 105 -3.51 -3.28 -7.36
N LEU A 106 -4.18 -2.44 -6.58
CA LEU A 106 -4.78 -2.86 -5.32
C LEU A 106 -6.23 -3.19 -5.61
N VAL A 107 -6.62 -4.43 -5.34
CA VAL A 107 -7.91 -4.99 -5.71
C VAL A 107 -8.60 -5.54 -4.46
N TRP A 108 -9.92 -5.38 -4.39
CA TRP A 108 -10.72 -5.82 -3.26
C TRP A 108 -12.05 -6.46 -3.67
#